data_AF-A0A6G3PXX6-F1
#
_entry.id   AF-A0A6G3PXX6-F1
#
_cell.length_a   1.000
_cell.length_b   1.000
_cell.length_c   1.000
_cell.angle_alpha   90.00
_cell.angle_beta   90.00
_cell.angle_gamma   90.00
#
_symmetry.space_group_name_H-M   'P 1'
#
loop_
_entity.id
_entity.type
_entity.pdbx_description
1 polymer ?
#
loop_
_entity_poly.entity_id
_entity_poly.type
_entity_poly.pdbx_seq_one_letter_code
_entity_poly.pdbx_strand_id
1 'polypeptide(L)'
;MAAERPTDRDASPAASHTASLADERVDHRFKALPPDAQGLTVGALAAERRNLFTGGFTTPVLALSAESVAHNLDLLETYAERHGLAFAPHGKTSMSPQLFAGQLERGAWGITAAVPHQARVYRAYGIGRIFLANELVDAVALRWLAGEMAADPSFRFVCYVDSVRGVELMDEALGAAGATRPVDVVVELGAGEGARTGARTEADC
;
A
#
# COMPACT_ATOMS: atom_id res chain seq x y z
N MET A 1 27.96 25.25 -3.93
CA MET A 1 27.08 24.92 -2.79
C MET A 1 26.43 23.59 -3.11
N ALA A 2 26.84 22.54 -2.43
CA ALA A 2 26.23 21.22 -2.59
C ALA A 2 24.82 21.28 -2.01
N ALA A 3 23.81 20.95 -2.82
CA ALA A 3 22.45 20.76 -2.34
C ALA A 3 22.45 19.54 -1.40
N GLU A 4 22.12 19.77 -0.13
CA GLU A 4 21.83 18.69 0.81
C GLU A 4 20.70 17.84 0.22
N ARG A 5 21.00 16.57 -0.07
CA ARG A 5 19.97 15.58 -0.39
C ARG A 5 19.18 15.33 0.90
N PRO A 6 17.85 15.49 0.92
CA PRO A 6 17.07 15.12 2.09
C PRO A 6 17.21 13.61 2.27
N THR A 7 17.87 13.18 3.35
CA THR A 7 17.96 11.76 3.71
C THR A 7 16.64 11.34 4.36
N ASP A 8 15.63 11.05 3.55
CA ASP A 8 14.31 10.51 3.98
C ASP A 8 14.39 9.03 4.47
N ARG A 9 15.60 8.55 4.82
CA ARG A 9 15.85 7.22 5.36
C ARG A 9 15.55 7.09 6.87
N ASP A 10 15.31 8.20 7.57
CA ASP A 10 15.24 8.21 9.05
C ASP A 10 13.83 8.04 9.64
N ALA A 11 12.79 7.78 8.84
CA ALA A 11 11.51 7.37 9.41
C ALA A 11 11.54 5.86 9.69
N SER A 12 11.61 5.50 10.98
CA SER A 12 11.39 4.14 11.45
C SER A 12 10.10 3.57 10.83
N PRO A 13 10.10 2.36 10.26
CA PRO A 13 8.88 1.77 9.73
C PRO A 13 7.84 1.72 10.86
N ALA A 14 6.68 2.33 10.62
CA ALA A 14 5.55 2.22 11.53
C ALA A 14 5.23 0.73 11.74
N ALA A 15 4.96 0.34 12.99
CA ALA A 15 4.68 -1.04 13.33
C ALA A 15 3.45 -1.53 12.54
N SER A 16 3.65 -2.51 11.66
CA SER A 16 2.55 -3.09 10.89
C SER A 16 1.58 -3.81 11.83
N HIS A 17 0.30 -3.49 11.76
CA HIS A 17 -0.74 -4.10 12.60
C HIS A 17 -1.23 -5.45 12.03
N THR A 18 -0.32 -6.27 11.49
CA THR A 18 -0.68 -7.56 10.87
C THR A 18 -1.00 -8.66 11.88
N ALA A 19 -0.60 -8.50 13.15
CA ALA A 19 -0.82 -9.51 14.19
C ALA A 19 -2.29 -9.91 14.34
N SER A 20 -3.22 -8.97 14.20
CA SER A 20 -4.66 -9.25 14.31
C SER A 20 -5.19 -10.18 13.22
N LEU A 21 -4.51 -10.30 12.07
CA LEU A 21 -4.90 -11.23 11.02
C LEU A 21 -4.80 -12.69 11.48
N ALA A 22 -3.90 -12.98 12.42
CA ALA A 22 -3.78 -14.32 13.00
C ALA A 22 -5.00 -14.69 13.87
N ASP A 23 -5.74 -13.72 14.38
CA ASP A 23 -6.90 -13.91 15.24
C ASP A 23 -8.21 -14.10 14.45
N GLU A 24 -8.18 -13.89 13.13
CA GLU A 24 -9.36 -14.09 12.28
C GLU A 24 -9.86 -15.54 12.39
N ARG A 25 -11.18 -15.70 12.60
CA ARG A 25 -11.79 -17.02 12.68
C ARG A 25 -12.01 -17.61 11.30
N VAL A 26 -11.52 -18.84 11.12
CA VAL A 26 -11.79 -19.65 9.94
C VAL A 26 -13.26 -20.07 9.95
N ASP A 27 -13.96 -19.69 8.89
CA ASP A 27 -15.36 -20.02 8.65
C ASP A 27 -15.64 -20.13 7.13
N HIS A 28 -16.92 -20.25 6.77
CA HIS A 28 -17.40 -20.39 5.39
C HIS A 28 -16.96 -19.29 4.42
N ARG A 29 -16.48 -18.13 4.89
CA ARG A 29 -15.95 -17.05 4.04
C ARG A 29 -14.58 -17.39 3.47
N PHE A 30 -13.85 -18.32 4.09
CA PHE A 30 -12.56 -18.78 3.62
C PHE A 30 -12.72 -20.00 2.71
N LYS A 31 -12.49 -19.77 1.42
CA LYS A 31 -12.34 -20.86 0.45
C LYS A 31 -11.04 -21.62 0.70
N ALA A 32 -10.99 -22.88 0.29
CA ALA A 32 -9.78 -23.72 0.21
C ALA A 32 -9.20 -24.18 1.55
N LEU A 33 -9.68 -23.67 2.69
CA LEU A 33 -9.27 -24.15 4.01
C LEU A 33 -9.90 -25.51 4.36
N PRO A 34 -9.29 -26.29 5.27
CA PRO A 34 -9.84 -27.56 5.71
C PRO A 34 -11.21 -27.36 6.42
N PRO A 35 -12.27 -28.11 6.07
CA PRO A 35 -13.58 -27.94 6.70
C PRO A 35 -13.59 -28.21 8.21
N ASP A 36 -12.71 -29.09 8.68
CA ASP A 36 -12.52 -29.42 10.09
C ASP A 36 -11.77 -28.31 10.87
N ALA A 37 -11.25 -27.29 10.18
CA ALA A 37 -10.65 -26.11 10.81
C ALA A 37 -11.69 -25.04 11.21
N GLN A 38 -12.98 -25.25 10.93
CA GLN A 38 -14.02 -24.28 11.28
C GLN A 38 -14.01 -23.95 12.77
N GLY A 39 -13.95 -22.66 13.10
CA GLY A 39 -13.91 -22.15 14.47
C GLY A 39 -12.50 -21.93 15.03
N LEU A 40 -11.45 -22.49 14.41
CA LEU A 40 -10.06 -22.13 14.69
C LEU A 40 -9.77 -20.70 14.23
N THR A 41 -8.71 -20.10 14.76
CA THR A 41 -8.15 -18.88 14.18
C THR A 41 -7.18 -19.22 13.06
N VAL A 42 -6.93 -18.27 12.14
CA VAL A 42 -5.93 -18.42 11.07
C VAL A 42 -4.55 -18.76 11.65
N GLY A 43 -4.15 -18.12 12.74
CA GLY A 43 -2.90 -18.38 13.44
C GLY A 43 -2.84 -19.78 14.05
N ALA A 44 -3.92 -20.26 14.67
CA ALA A 44 -3.99 -21.62 15.21
C ALA A 44 -3.87 -22.68 14.10
N LEU A 45 -4.60 -22.50 13.00
CA LEU A 45 -4.50 -23.40 11.84
C LEU A 45 -3.10 -23.38 11.22
N ALA A 46 -2.47 -22.20 11.12
CA ALA A 46 -1.09 -22.08 10.62
C ALA A 46 -0.08 -22.81 11.51
N ALA A 47 -0.25 -22.76 12.84
CA ALA A 47 0.62 -23.43 13.80
C ALA A 47 0.60 -24.96 13.69
N GLU A 48 -0.49 -25.55 13.18
CA GLU A 48 -0.59 -26.99 12.93
C GLU A 48 0.31 -27.46 11.78
N ARG A 49 0.79 -26.55 10.91
CA ARG A 49 1.70 -26.85 9.79
C ARG A 49 1.21 -28.02 8.91
N ARG A 50 -0.10 -28.06 8.65
CA ARG A 50 -0.73 -29.10 7.84
C ARG A 50 -0.10 -29.20 6.46
N ASN A 51 0.07 -30.42 5.96
CA ASN A 51 0.53 -30.66 4.60
C ASN A 51 -0.53 -30.16 3.59
N LEU A 52 -0.10 -29.48 2.52
CA LEU A 52 -1.03 -28.92 1.52
C LEU A 52 -1.90 -29.98 0.84
N PHE A 53 -1.36 -31.17 0.59
CA PHE A 53 -2.04 -32.23 -0.17
C PHE A 53 -2.80 -33.22 0.71
N THR A 54 -2.32 -33.49 1.92
CA THR A 54 -2.93 -34.48 2.84
C THR A 54 -3.59 -33.85 4.06
N GLY A 55 -3.47 -32.54 4.27
CA GLY A 55 -3.97 -31.80 5.43
C GLY A 55 -5.42 -31.31 5.32
N GLY A 56 -6.17 -31.81 4.34
CA GLY A 56 -7.60 -31.52 4.21
C GLY A 56 -7.96 -30.22 3.48
N PHE A 57 -6.98 -29.50 2.91
CA PHE A 57 -7.25 -28.30 2.11
C PHE A 57 -8.12 -28.64 0.90
N THR A 58 -9.10 -27.77 0.60
CA THR A 58 -10.01 -27.96 -0.52
C THR A 58 -9.50 -27.22 -1.76
N THR A 59 -9.73 -27.77 -2.95
CA THR A 59 -9.28 -27.15 -4.21
C THR A 59 -10.39 -26.32 -4.87
N PRO A 60 -10.04 -25.26 -5.61
CA PRO A 60 -8.69 -24.78 -5.89
C PRO A 60 -8.11 -23.95 -4.75
N VAL A 61 -6.81 -24.13 -4.50
CA VAL A 61 -6.03 -23.45 -3.45
C VAL A 61 -4.93 -22.59 -4.09
N LEU A 62 -4.77 -21.36 -3.60
CA LEU A 62 -3.61 -20.52 -3.89
C LEU A 62 -2.57 -20.76 -2.79
N ALA A 63 -1.42 -21.29 -3.15
CA ALA A 63 -0.31 -21.50 -2.23
C ALA A 63 0.90 -20.65 -2.66
N LEU A 64 1.55 -20.04 -1.68
CA LEU A 64 2.82 -19.34 -1.87
C LEU A 64 3.94 -20.17 -1.22
N SER A 65 5.07 -20.32 -1.92
CA SER A 65 6.28 -20.88 -1.32
C SER A 65 6.92 -19.82 -0.44
N ALA A 66 7.02 -20.10 0.87
CA ALA A 66 7.65 -19.19 1.83
C ALA A 66 9.12 -18.90 1.45
N GLU A 67 9.86 -19.91 0.98
CA GLU A 67 11.24 -19.76 0.51
C GLU A 67 11.34 -18.85 -0.71
N SER A 68 10.44 -19.01 -1.69
CA SER A 68 10.44 -18.16 -2.88
C SER A 68 10.03 -16.73 -2.57
N VAL A 69 9.10 -16.51 -1.63
CA VAL A 69 8.73 -15.16 -1.17
C VAL A 69 9.92 -14.50 -0.49
N ALA A 70 10.58 -15.18 0.45
CA ALA A 70 11.76 -14.66 1.14
C ALA A 70 12.88 -14.29 0.15
N HIS A 71 13.21 -15.22 -0.76
CA HIS A 71 14.22 -14.99 -1.79
C HIS A 71 13.93 -13.78 -2.68
N ASN A 72 12.68 -13.64 -3.15
CA ASN A 72 12.30 -12.52 -4.01
C ASN A 72 12.38 -11.17 -3.28
N LEU A 73 12.07 -11.17 -1.98
CA LEU A 73 12.21 -9.98 -1.14
C LEU A 73 13.70 -9.60 -0.95
N ASP A 74 14.57 -10.58 -0.65
CA ASP A 74 16.03 -10.38 -0.56
C ASP A 74 16.62 -9.81 -1.86
N LEU A 75 16.15 -10.32 -3.00
CA LEU A 75 16.61 -9.87 -4.33
C LEU A 75 16.26 -8.41 -4.59
N LEU A 76 15.02 -8.00 -4.30
CA LEU A 76 14.58 -6.63 -4.56
C LEU A 76 15.30 -5.63 -3.64
N GLU A 77 15.49 -5.98 -2.37
CA GLU A 77 16.29 -5.22 -1.42
C GLU A 77 17.71 -5.01 -1.93
N THR A 78 18.42 -6.11 -2.24
CA THR A 78 19.80 -6.07 -2.73
C THR A 78 19.92 -5.22 -4.00
N TYR A 79 18.95 -5.33 -4.90
CA TYR A 79 18.93 -4.55 -6.13
C TYR A 79 18.73 -3.06 -5.84
N ALA A 80 17.75 -2.71 -5.01
CA ALA A 80 17.46 -1.33 -4.65
C ALA A 80 18.64 -0.67 -3.93
N GLU A 81 19.26 -1.36 -2.98
CA GLU A 81 20.43 -0.88 -2.26
C GLU A 81 21.62 -0.64 -3.19
N ARG A 82 21.95 -1.63 -4.04
CA ARG A 82 23.05 -1.54 -5.00
C ARG A 82 22.93 -0.33 -5.91
N HIS A 83 21.70 0.03 -6.29
CA HIS A 83 21.43 1.12 -7.22
C HIS A 83 21.00 2.43 -6.55
N GLY A 84 20.95 2.48 -5.22
CA GLY A 84 20.53 3.67 -4.46
C GLY A 84 19.09 4.08 -4.73
N LEU A 85 18.21 3.12 -5.04
CA LEU A 85 16.81 3.36 -5.40
C LEU A 85 15.93 3.38 -4.15
N ALA A 86 15.02 4.35 -4.09
CA ALA A 86 13.81 4.23 -3.28
C ALA A 86 12.75 3.49 -4.11
N PHE A 87 12.02 2.56 -3.50
CA PHE A 87 10.97 1.80 -4.18
C PHE A 87 9.69 1.76 -3.35
N ALA A 88 8.56 1.82 -4.04
CA ALA A 88 7.22 1.72 -3.45
C ALA A 88 6.41 0.64 -4.18
N PRO A 89 6.49 -0.63 -3.76
CA PRO A 89 5.87 -1.74 -4.48
C PRO A 89 4.35 -1.59 -4.54
N HIS A 90 3.77 -2.07 -5.64
CA HIS A 90 2.34 -1.90 -5.89
C HIS A 90 1.50 -2.95 -5.17
N GLY A 91 0.81 -2.53 -4.10
CA GLY A 91 0.03 -3.42 -3.25
C GLY A 91 -1.32 -3.86 -3.82
N LYS A 92 -1.78 -3.26 -4.93
CA LYS A 92 -3.12 -3.55 -5.50
C LYS A 92 -3.31 -5.02 -5.90
N THR A 93 -2.22 -5.71 -6.22
CA THR A 93 -2.23 -7.07 -6.76
C THR A 93 -2.39 -8.11 -5.67
N SER A 94 -1.63 -7.99 -4.58
CA SER A 94 -1.68 -8.94 -3.47
C SER A 94 -2.72 -8.55 -2.43
N MET A 95 -2.92 -7.25 -2.18
CA MET A 95 -3.74 -6.73 -1.08
C MET A 95 -3.47 -7.46 0.26
N SER A 96 -2.21 -7.86 0.48
CA SER A 96 -1.77 -8.60 1.66
C SER A 96 -0.88 -7.73 2.53
N PRO A 97 -1.39 -7.21 3.66
CA PRO A 97 -0.60 -6.44 4.62
C PRO A 97 0.62 -7.18 5.14
N GLN A 98 0.57 -8.52 5.25
CA GLN A 98 1.73 -9.32 5.66
C GLN A 98 2.88 -9.23 4.65
N LEU A 99 2.58 -9.24 3.35
CA LEU A 99 3.61 -9.06 2.31
C LEU A 99 4.15 -7.63 2.30
N PHE A 100 3.30 -6.63 2.56
CA PHE A 100 3.74 -5.23 2.67
C PHE A 100 4.70 -5.03 3.83
N ALA A 101 4.42 -5.64 4.99
CA ALA A 101 5.30 -5.58 6.16
C ALA A 101 6.71 -6.09 5.81
N GLY A 102 6.81 -7.27 5.19
CA GLY A 102 8.11 -7.82 4.75
C GLY A 102 8.83 -6.95 3.71
N GLN A 103 8.11 -6.23 2.85
CA GLN A 103 8.71 -5.28 1.91
C GLN A 103 9.25 -4.03 2.61
N LEU A 104 8.50 -3.50 3.60
CA LEU A 104 8.89 -2.33 4.38
C LEU A 104 10.09 -2.61 5.29
N GLU A 105 10.14 -3.79 5.90
CA GLU A 105 11.29 -4.26 6.70
C GLU A 105 12.58 -4.31 5.87
N ARG A 106 12.46 -4.44 4.55
CA ARG A 106 13.56 -4.55 3.58
C ARG A 106 13.77 -3.28 2.76
N GLY A 107 13.40 -2.14 3.35
CA GLY A 107 13.74 -0.83 2.82
C GLY A 107 12.79 -0.27 1.75
N ALA A 108 11.61 -0.85 1.56
CA ALA A 108 10.58 -0.16 0.76
C ALA A 108 10.25 1.19 1.41
N TRP A 109 10.19 2.25 0.61
CA TRP A 109 9.89 3.60 1.10
C TRP A 109 8.44 3.70 1.59
N GLY A 110 7.51 3.04 0.89
CA GLY A 110 6.07 3.02 1.16
C GLY A 110 5.38 1.98 0.29
N ILE A 111 4.04 1.96 0.28
CA ILE A 111 3.26 1.03 -0.56
C ILE A 111 2.40 1.80 -1.55
N THR A 112 2.41 1.36 -2.80
CA THR A 112 1.63 1.99 -3.88
C THR A 112 0.21 1.42 -3.96
N ALA A 113 -0.79 2.28 -3.78
CA ALA A 113 -2.22 2.02 -3.99
C ALA A 113 -2.67 2.50 -5.38
N ALA A 114 -3.84 2.06 -5.84
CA ALA A 114 -4.48 2.56 -7.07
C ALA A 114 -5.83 3.23 -6.82
N VAL A 115 -6.52 2.90 -5.72
CA VAL A 115 -7.83 3.51 -5.38
C VAL A 115 -7.91 3.85 -3.90
N PRO A 116 -8.76 4.82 -3.50
CA PRO A 116 -8.81 5.31 -2.12
C PRO A 116 -9.14 4.21 -1.09
N HIS A 117 -10.01 3.27 -1.45
CA HIS A 117 -10.33 2.13 -0.60
C HIS A 117 -9.08 1.31 -0.22
N GLN A 118 -8.13 1.12 -1.15
CA GLN A 118 -6.89 0.39 -0.85
C GLN A 118 -6.03 1.18 0.15
N ALA A 119 -5.93 2.50 -0.01
CA ALA A 119 -5.24 3.36 0.95
C ALA A 119 -5.85 3.26 2.36
N ARG A 120 -7.18 3.17 2.46
CA ARG A 120 -7.88 2.94 3.75
C ARG A 120 -7.48 1.62 4.40
N VAL A 121 -7.42 0.54 3.61
CA VAL A 121 -6.94 -0.77 4.09
C VAL A 121 -5.48 -0.64 4.57
N TYR A 122 -4.62 0.02 3.80
CA TYR A 122 -3.20 0.17 4.14
C TYR A 122 -3.04 0.95 5.45
N ARG A 123 -3.79 2.03 5.64
CA ARG A 123 -3.82 2.80 6.90
C ARG A 123 -4.25 1.95 8.09
N ALA A 124 -5.32 1.15 7.94
CA ALA A 124 -5.79 0.27 9.01
C ALA A 124 -4.73 -0.74 9.47
N TYR A 125 -3.78 -1.10 8.60
CA TYR A 125 -2.67 -2.01 8.93
C TYR A 125 -1.34 -1.29 9.23
N GLY A 126 -1.39 0.01 9.51
CA GLY A 126 -0.23 0.77 10.00
C GLY A 126 0.74 1.23 8.91
N ILE A 127 0.36 1.18 7.63
CA ILE A 127 1.22 1.67 6.55
C ILE A 127 1.33 3.20 6.65
N GLY A 128 2.54 3.69 6.95
CA GLY A 128 2.83 5.11 7.20
C GLY A 128 3.17 5.96 5.98
N ARG A 129 3.52 5.33 4.85
CA ARG A 129 3.77 6.02 3.57
C ARG A 129 2.99 5.35 2.44
N ILE A 130 2.09 6.09 1.81
CA ILE A 130 1.24 5.59 0.73
C ILE A 130 1.42 6.48 -0.51
N PHE A 131 1.74 5.84 -1.64
CA PHE A 131 1.65 6.47 -2.95
C PHE A 131 0.37 5.99 -3.63
N LEU A 132 -0.64 6.84 -3.78
CA LEU A 132 -1.74 6.57 -4.68
C LEU A 132 -1.30 6.85 -6.13
N ALA A 133 -0.98 5.79 -6.88
CA ALA A 133 -0.63 5.89 -8.31
C ALA A 133 -1.90 6.09 -9.17
N ASN A 134 -2.68 7.12 -8.83
CA ASN A 134 -3.92 7.56 -9.45
C ASN A 134 -4.29 8.95 -8.91
N GLU A 135 -5.17 9.67 -9.59
CA GLU A 135 -5.73 10.94 -9.13
C GLU A 135 -6.75 10.74 -7.99
N LEU A 136 -6.88 11.75 -7.12
CA LEU A 136 -7.82 11.74 -6.00
C LEU A 136 -8.77 12.95 -6.06
N VAL A 137 -9.85 12.83 -6.83
CA VAL A 137 -10.86 13.92 -6.98
C VAL A 137 -12.17 13.66 -6.23
N ASP A 138 -12.30 12.53 -5.54
CA ASP A 138 -13.47 12.21 -4.72
C ASP A 138 -13.42 12.98 -3.39
N ALA A 139 -14.36 13.91 -3.19
CA ALA A 139 -14.45 14.74 -1.99
C ALA A 139 -14.64 13.95 -0.69
N VAL A 140 -15.32 12.78 -0.72
CA VAL A 140 -15.48 11.91 0.45
C VAL A 140 -14.13 11.30 0.83
N ALA A 141 -13.38 10.83 -0.17
CA ALA A 141 -12.06 10.27 0.05
C ALA A 141 -11.05 11.32 0.54
N LEU A 142 -11.11 12.54 0.01
CA LEU A 142 -10.28 13.68 0.45
C LEU A 142 -10.59 14.09 1.89
N ARG A 143 -11.86 14.11 2.30
CA ARG A 143 -12.23 14.35 3.71
C ARG A 143 -11.67 13.29 4.64
N TRP A 144 -11.74 12.02 4.25
CA TRP A 144 -11.11 10.94 5.03
C TRP A 144 -9.58 11.13 5.13
N LEU A 145 -8.93 11.43 4.00
CA LEU A 145 -7.49 11.67 3.94
C LEU A 145 -7.08 12.82 4.86
N ALA A 146 -7.80 13.94 4.85
CA ALA A 146 -7.55 15.07 5.74
C ALA A 146 -7.61 14.66 7.22
N GLY A 147 -8.58 13.82 7.59
CA GLY A 147 -8.70 13.25 8.93
C GLY A 147 -7.51 12.38 9.33
N GLU A 148 -7.08 11.46 8.47
CA GLU A 148 -5.88 10.63 8.72
C GLU A 148 -4.62 11.49 8.86
N MET A 149 -4.47 12.48 7.99
CA MET A 149 -3.32 13.38 7.98
C MET A 149 -3.26 14.28 9.22
N ALA A 150 -4.41 14.66 9.78
CA ALA A 150 -4.50 15.41 11.02
C ALA A 150 -4.26 14.53 12.26
N ALA A 151 -4.74 13.28 12.24
CA ALA A 151 -4.57 12.33 13.34
C ALA A 151 -3.13 11.83 13.48
N ASP A 152 -2.40 11.75 12.37
CA ASP A 152 -1.03 11.23 12.33
C ASP A 152 -0.10 12.19 11.54
N PRO A 153 0.67 13.04 12.23
CA PRO A 153 1.63 13.94 11.59
C PRO A 153 2.75 13.22 10.84
N SER A 154 3.00 11.94 11.15
CA SER A 154 4.03 11.13 10.48
C SER A 154 3.51 10.47 9.20
N PHE A 155 2.19 10.40 9.01
CA PHE A 155 1.59 9.81 7.83
C PHE A 155 1.88 10.65 6.57
N ARG A 156 2.48 9.99 5.58
CA ARG A 156 2.76 10.57 4.26
C ARG A 156 1.87 9.95 3.20
N PHE A 157 1.21 10.81 2.45
CA PHE A 157 0.38 10.44 1.32
C PHE A 157 0.78 11.29 0.12
N VAL A 158 0.98 10.63 -1.01
CA VAL A 158 1.23 11.28 -2.30
C VAL A 158 0.31 10.70 -3.35
N CYS A 159 -0.24 11.53 -4.24
CA CYS A 159 -1.02 11.07 -5.39
C CYS A 159 -0.62 11.76 -6.69
N TYR A 160 -1.11 11.23 -7.81
CA TYR A 160 -0.96 11.92 -9.09
C TYR A 160 -1.95 13.08 -9.23
N VAL A 161 -1.54 14.07 -10.00
CA VAL A 161 -2.41 15.10 -10.58
C VAL A 161 -2.02 15.29 -12.04
N ASP A 162 -2.98 15.54 -12.91
CA ASP A 162 -2.73 15.68 -14.34
C ASP A 162 -3.50 16.85 -14.99
N SER A 163 -4.20 17.64 -14.18
CA SER A 163 -5.03 18.74 -14.65
C SER A 163 -5.25 19.79 -13.56
N VAL A 164 -5.29 21.06 -13.97
CA VAL A 164 -5.65 22.20 -13.10
C VAL A 164 -7.00 21.94 -12.42
N ARG A 165 -7.98 21.43 -13.17
CA ARG A 165 -9.31 21.14 -12.61
C ARG A 165 -9.28 20.08 -11.52
N GLY A 166 -8.45 19.05 -11.65
CA GLY A 166 -8.26 18.05 -10.60
C GLY A 166 -7.71 18.67 -9.31
N VAL A 167 -6.73 19.57 -9.43
CA VAL A 167 -6.14 20.29 -8.30
C VAL A 167 -7.16 21.22 -7.63
N GLU A 168 -7.96 21.97 -8.40
CA GLU A 168 -9.03 22.82 -7.86
C GLU A 168 -10.05 22.03 -7.04
N LEU A 169 -10.47 20.86 -7.56
CA LEU A 169 -11.40 19.96 -6.86
C LEU A 169 -10.80 19.43 -5.56
N MET A 170 -9.49 19.13 -5.56
CA MET A 170 -8.78 18.72 -4.36
C MET A 170 -8.75 19.85 -3.32
N ASP A 171 -8.37 21.05 -3.72
CA ASP A 171 -8.28 22.22 -2.85
C ASP A 171 -9.63 22.57 -2.21
N GLU A 172 -10.71 22.60 -3.00
CA GLU A 172 -12.07 22.84 -2.50
C GLU A 172 -12.46 21.81 -1.43
N ALA A 173 -12.28 20.52 -1.72
CA ALA A 173 -12.69 19.46 -0.82
C ALA A 173 -11.82 19.39 0.45
N LEU A 174 -10.52 19.63 0.35
CA LEU A 174 -9.59 19.68 1.49
C LEU A 174 -9.84 20.91 2.36
N GLY A 175 -10.09 22.08 1.75
CA GLY A 175 -10.46 23.30 2.44
C GLY A 175 -11.77 23.13 3.22
N ALA A 176 -12.79 22.56 2.58
CA ALA A 176 -14.07 22.23 3.23
C ALA A 176 -13.91 21.18 4.36
N ALA A 177 -12.89 20.32 4.28
CA ALA A 177 -12.56 19.34 5.31
C ALA A 177 -11.81 19.95 6.51
N GLY A 178 -11.36 21.21 6.42
CA GLY A 178 -10.50 21.82 7.43
C GLY A 178 -9.10 21.23 7.47
N ALA A 179 -8.57 20.76 6.33
CA ALA A 179 -7.22 20.23 6.24
C ALA A 179 -6.18 21.27 6.73
N THR A 180 -5.34 20.88 7.69
CA THR A 180 -4.36 21.78 8.32
C THR A 180 -2.99 21.76 7.64
N ARG A 181 -2.78 20.84 6.70
CA ARG A 181 -1.54 20.69 5.93
C ARG A 181 -1.84 20.27 4.49
N PRO A 182 -0.98 20.64 3.52
CA PRO A 182 -1.18 20.30 2.11
C PRO A 182 -1.02 18.79 1.87
N VAL A 183 -1.64 18.31 0.80
CA VAL A 183 -1.43 16.97 0.25
C VAL A 183 -0.27 17.04 -0.75
N ASP A 184 0.70 16.13 -0.63
CA ASP A 184 1.79 16.01 -1.59
C ASP A 184 1.25 15.44 -2.92
N VAL A 185 1.65 16.04 -4.03
CA VAL A 185 1.22 15.61 -5.37
C VAL A 185 2.42 15.46 -6.31
N VAL A 186 2.29 14.56 -7.28
CA VAL A 186 3.21 14.41 -8.41
C VAL A 186 2.45 14.69 -9.69
N VAL A 187 2.95 15.59 -10.53
CA VAL A 187 2.38 15.80 -11.87
C VAL A 187 2.65 14.54 -12.71
N GLU A 188 1.59 13.84 -13.10
CA GLU A 188 1.72 12.69 -14.01
C GLU A 188 1.90 13.20 -15.44
N LEU A 189 2.90 12.69 -16.15
CA LEU A 189 3.14 13.01 -17.56
C LEU A 189 2.60 11.89 -18.45
N GLY A 190 1.80 12.27 -19.45
CA GLY A 190 1.28 11.36 -20.45
C GLY A 190 2.36 10.81 -21.37
N ALA A 191 2.56 9.49 -21.38
CA ALA A 191 3.56 8.85 -22.21
C ALA A 191 3.08 8.63 -23.66
N GLY A 192 3.08 9.70 -24.47
CA GLY A 192 2.83 9.63 -25.91
C GLY A 192 1.35 9.63 -26.32
N GLU A 193 1.13 9.46 -27.62
CA GLU A 193 -0.21 9.46 -28.21
C GLU A 193 -1.03 8.25 -27.72
N GLY A 194 -2.28 8.48 -27.31
CA GLY A 194 -3.15 7.43 -26.76
C GLY A 194 -2.82 7.01 -25.32
N ALA A 195 -1.95 7.74 -24.63
CA ALA A 195 -1.73 7.55 -23.19
C ALA A 195 -3.05 7.66 -22.40
N ARG A 196 -3.11 7.00 -21.23
CA ARG A 196 -4.29 6.96 -20.37
C ARG A 196 -4.52 8.32 -19.67
N THR A 197 -3.84 8.54 -18.55
CA THR A 197 -3.88 9.77 -17.73
C THR A 197 -2.59 10.57 -17.93
N GLY A 198 -2.49 11.78 -17.37
CA GLY A 198 -1.27 12.60 -17.40
C GLY A 198 -1.34 13.87 -18.26
N ALA A 199 -0.62 14.91 -17.87
CA ALA A 199 -0.41 16.12 -18.65
C ALA A 199 0.25 15.77 -20.00
N ARG A 200 -0.23 16.35 -21.11
CA ARG A 200 0.26 16.03 -22.47
C ARG A 200 1.33 17.00 -22.94
N THR A 201 1.29 18.22 -22.40
CA THR A 201 2.18 19.32 -22.77
C THR A 201 2.68 20.04 -21.52
N GLU A 202 3.72 20.84 -21.67
CA GLU A 202 4.22 21.71 -20.58
C GLU A 202 3.14 22.70 -20.11
N ALA A 203 2.22 23.11 -20.98
CA ALA A 203 1.13 24.02 -20.63
C ALA A 203 0.04 23.37 -19.77
N ASP A 204 -0.01 22.03 -19.71
CA ASP A 204 -0.94 21.28 -18.87
C ASP A 204 -0.40 21.08 -17.45
N CYS A 205 0.88 21.41 -17.20
CA CYS A 205 1.57 21.30 -15.91
C CYS A 205 1.57 22.62 -15.13
#